data_AF-A0A1P8VWK2-F1
#
_entry.id   AF-A0A1P8VWK2-F1
#
_cell.length_a   1.000
_cell.length_b   1.000
_cell.length_c   1.000
_cell.angle_alpha   90.00
_cell.angle_beta   90.00
_cell.angle_gamma   90.00
#
_symmetry.space_group_name_H-M   'P 1'
#
loop_
_entity.id
_entity.type
_entity.pdbx_description
1 polymer ?
#
loop_
_entity_poly.entity_id
_entity_poly.type
_entity_poly.pdbx_seq_one_letter_code
_entity_poly.pdbx_strand_id
1 'polypeptide(L)'
;TFCNYYDYFNTVLLNAVLVTKSWHKLSNFSTNPQYIKAFFVGLMDGDGSIQVNHWRKSSLQFRVVIKLVYLPANYRMLNRIAKVIGGRVIIESSGEFVKWVVDDNNVIFNLVNIFDQYPPLTTRLRCQLAFLKSCLVLQGTPASNVSWMLQNREHKYKHVYITPSPQQLNNAAQNNHSYLLAWISGFIEAVGCFTVRESSSGVLSFSIGQNNDQHILVFLKLFFQANYNVRSGSSKRPLGAPATKRGLRSPHHQVGLGSGSSKLPLRLVNTKNQNYFYLFETASRCSLMAICSHLQKFPLLGAKKDSFSLFLNRFNKTK
;
A
#
# COMPACT_ATOMS: atom_id res chain seq x y z
N THR A 1 -21.89 18.45 -14.70
CA THR A 1 -20.54 18.45 -15.32
C THR A 1 -19.42 17.85 -14.45
N PHE A 2 -19.71 17.22 -13.30
CA PHE A 2 -18.69 16.73 -12.35
C PHE A 2 -18.18 15.28 -12.59
N CYS A 3 -18.65 14.59 -13.63
CA CYS A 3 -18.16 13.25 -14.00
C CYS A 3 -16.82 13.24 -14.75
N ASN A 4 -16.41 14.35 -15.39
CA ASN A 4 -15.28 14.32 -16.34
C ASN A 4 -13.88 14.25 -15.69
N TYR A 5 -13.72 14.62 -14.42
CA TYR A 5 -12.40 14.55 -13.76
C TYR A 5 -12.05 13.12 -13.32
N TYR A 6 -13.06 12.29 -13.05
CA TYR A 6 -12.89 10.92 -12.56
C TYR A 6 -12.59 9.93 -13.69
N ASP A 7 -13.14 10.15 -14.89
CA ASP A 7 -12.82 9.33 -16.07
C ASP A 7 -11.38 9.55 -16.56
N TYR A 8 -10.83 10.76 -16.43
CA TYR A 8 -9.42 11.04 -16.72
C TYR A 8 -8.47 10.18 -15.87
N PHE A 9 -8.81 9.97 -14.59
CA PHE A 9 -7.99 9.21 -13.66
C PHE A 9 -7.86 7.72 -14.04
N ASN A 10 -8.89 7.15 -14.68
CA ASN A 10 -8.89 5.74 -15.09
C ASN A 10 -7.98 5.50 -16.30
N THR A 11 -7.94 6.43 -17.25
CA THR A 11 -7.05 6.36 -18.43
C THR A 11 -5.58 6.60 -18.05
N VAL A 12 -5.32 7.53 -17.11
CA VAL A 12 -3.97 7.81 -16.62
C VAL A 12 -3.38 6.63 -15.83
N LEU A 13 -4.19 5.89 -15.06
CA LEU A 13 -3.68 4.76 -14.26
C LEU A 13 -3.12 3.63 -15.15
N LEU A 14 -3.83 3.27 -16.23
CA LEU A 14 -3.37 2.24 -17.15
C LEU A 14 -2.10 2.70 -17.88
N ASN A 15 -2.07 3.96 -18.35
CA ASN A 15 -0.92 4.50 -19.06
C ASN A 15 0.30 4.71 -18.14
N ALA A 16 0.11 5.18 -16.91
CA ALA A 16 1.20 5.35 -15.94
C ALA A 16 1.80 3.99 -15.53
N VAL A 17 0.95 2.97 -15.29
CA VAL A 17 1.42 1.60 -15.05
C VAL A 17 2.20 1.09 -16.26
N LEU A 18 1.82 1.45 -17.49
CA LEU A 18 2.44 0.96 -18.71
C LEU A 18 3.69 1.73 -19.18
N VAL A 19 3.93 2.97 -18.72
CA VAL A 19 4.95 3.88 -19.29
C VAL A 19 6.23 3.99 -18.43
N THR A 20 6.29 3.37 -17.24
CA THR A 20 7.51 3.49 -16.41
C THR A 20 8.73 2.79 -17.02
N LYS A 21 9.80 3.55 -17.26
CA LYS A 21 11.08 3.04 -17.80
C LYS A 21 11.69 1.98 -16.86
N SER A 22 12.17 0.89 -17.45
CA SER A 22 12.87 -0.17 -16.73
C SER A 22 14.23 0.29 -16.18
N TRP A 23 14.59 -0.16 -14.98
CA TRP A 23 15.85 0.18 -14.32
C TRP A 23 16.81 -1.01 -14.42
N HIS A 24 17.39 -1.23 -15.59
CA HIS A 24 18.18 -2.43 -15.85
C HIS A 24 19.59 -2.44 -15.23
N LYS A 25 20.00 -1.41 -14.47
CA LYS A 25 21.41 -1.28 -14.05
C LYS A 25 21.66 -0.51 -12.74
N LEU A 26 20.87 -0.77 -11.70
CA LEU A 26 21.07 -0.11 -10.40
C LEU A 26 21.67 -1.08 -9.39
N SER A 27 22.94 -0.88 -9.05
CA SER A 27 23.64 -1.64 -8.01
C SER A 27 23.29 -1.19 -6.59
N ASN A 28 22.57 -0.07 -6.41
CA ASN A 28 22.19 0.42 -5.09
C ASN A 28 20.76 0.99 -5.04
N PHE A 29 19.77 0.12 -4.87
CA PHE A 29 18.36 0.53 -4.67
C PHE A 29 18.17 1.41 -3.43
N SER A 30 19.03 1.27 -2.41
CA SER A 30 18.87 1.98 -1.13
C SER A 30 19.11 3.49 -1.23
N THR A 31 19.74 3.96 -2.31
CA THR A 31 19.98 5.38 -2.60
C THR A 31 19.30 5.85 -3.89
N ASN A 32 18.64 4.95 -4.64
CA ASN A 32 18.01 5.32 -5.90
C ASN A 32 16.70 6.10 -5.63
N PRO A 33 16.57 7.36 -6.09
CA PRO A 33 15.39 8.16 -5.83
C PRO A 33 14.10 7.60 -6.43
N GLN A 34 14.17 6.96 -7.60
CA GLN A 34 12.99 6.38 -8.25
C GLN A 34 12.50 5.13 -7.49
N TYR A 35 13.44 4.29 -7.00
CA TYR A 35 13.10 3.16 -6.12
C TYR A 35 12.42 3.65 -4.86
N ILE A 36 12.99 4.67 -4.21
CA ILE A 36 12.46 5.23 -2.97
C ILE A 36 11.06 5.81 -3.19
N LYS A 37 10.80 6.50 -4.32
CA LYS A 37 9.47 7.02 -4.67
C LYS A 37 8.44 5.90 -4.85
N ALA A 38 8.76 4.87 -5.64
CA ALA A 38 7.85 3.74 -5.87
C ALA A 38 7.63 2.89 -4.60
N PHE A 39 8.69 2.63 -3.83
CA PHE A 39 8.64 1.98 -2.53
C PHE A 39 7.78 2.78 -1.54
N PHE A 40 7.93 4.10 -1.51
CA PHE A 40 7.14 4.99 -0.66
C PHE A 40 5.64 4.87 -0.97
N VAL A 41 5.24 4.75 -2.23
CA VAL A 41 3.82 4.54 -2.58
C VAL A 41 3.30 3.21 -2.05
N GLY A 42 4.08 2.12 -2.17
CA GLY A 42 3.73 0.82 -1.57
C GLY A 42 3.60 0.89 -0.05
N LEU A 43 4.52 1.60 0.62
CA LEU A 43 4.47 1.83 2.06
C LEU A 43 3.25 2.67 2.46
N MET A 44 2.90 3.68 1.67
CA MET A 44 1.70 4.50 1.88
C MET A 44 0.41 3.69 1.72
N ASP A 45 0.35 2.76 0.76
CA ASP A 45 -0.81 1.88 0.56
C ASP A 45 -1.07 1.02 1.80
N GLY A 46 0.00 0.55 2.45
CA GLY A 46 -0.08 -0.22 3.70
C GLY A 46 -0.40 0.64 4.94
N ASP A 47 0.50 1.56 5.31
CA ASP A 47 0.46 2.27 6.60
C ASP A 47 0.32 3.82 6.47
N GLY A 48 0.24 4.33 5.24
CA GLY A 48 0.11 5.77 4.99
C GLY A 48 -1.31 6.30 5.17
N SER A 49 -1.43 7.60 5.42
CA SER A 49 -2.71 8.33 5.48
C SER A 49 -2.58 9.69 4.82
N ILE A 50 -3.54 10.03 3.96
CA ILE A 50 -3.76 11.39 3.47
C ILE A 50 -4.97 11.97 4.20
N GLN A 51 -4.79 13.15 4.77
CA GLN A 51 -5.77 13.85 5.60
C GLN A 51 -6.03 15.22 4.99
N VAL A 52 -7.32 15.55 4.89
CA VAL A 52 -7.79 16.89 4.57
C VAL A 52 -8.68 17.31 5.72
N ASN A 53 -8.21 18.30 6.47
CA ASN A 53 -8.89 18.88 7.63
C ASN A 53 -9.19 20.34 7.37
N HIS A 54 -9.79 21.00 8.36
CA HIS A 54 -9.99 22.45 8.36
C HIS A 54 -9.54 23.07 9.68
N TRP A 55 -8.98 24.27 9.61
CA TRP A 55 -8.81 25.12 10.77
C TRP A 55 -10.06 25.97 10.97
N ARG A 56 -10.79 25.80 12.08
CA ARG A 56 -11.96 26.62 12.48
C ARG A 56 -13.01 26.89 11.39
N LYS A 57 -13.08 26.01 10.39
CA LYS A 57 -13.92 26.14 9.18
C LYS A 57 -13.55 27.33 8.29
N SER A 58 -12.36 27.90 8.45
CA SER A 58 -11.88 29.05 7.68
C SER A 58 -10.89 28.66 6.58
N SER A 59 -10.03 27.67 6.81
CA SER A 59 -9.02 27.23 5.84
C SER A 59 -8.85 25.72 5.88
N LEU A 60 -8.45 25.14 4.76
CA LEU A 60 -8.08 23.73 4.71
C LEU A 60 -6.65 23.50 5.21
N GLN A 61 -6.46 22.34 5.83
CA GLN A 61 -5.17 21.84 6.26
C GLN A 61 -4.96 20.47 5.65
N PHE A 62 -3.92 20.33 4.86
CA PHE A 62 -3.55 19.08 4.23
C PHE A 62 -2.43 18.43 5.04
N ARG A 63 -2.51 17.11 5.21
CA ARG A 63 -1.46 16.36 5.89
C ARG A 63 -1.32 14.96 5.30
N VAL A 64 -0.09 14.58 5.01
CA VAL A 64 0.28 13.22 4.61
C VAL A 64 1.16 12.62 5.70
N VAL A 65 0.85 11.39 6.13
CA VAL A 65 1.47 10.79 7.31
C VAL A 65 1.78 9.31 7.08
N ILE A 66 2.93 8.86 7.57
CA ILE A 66 3.21 7.46 7.87
C ILE A 66 3.56 7.39 9.36
N LYS A 67 2.94 6.47 10.10
CA LYS A 67 3.22 6.24 11.53
C LYS A 67 3.60 4.78 11.75
N LEU A 68 4.81 4.55 12.26
CA LEU A 68 5.37 3.22 12.52
C LEU A 68 5.83 3.11 13.97
N VAL A 69 5.96 1.88 14.48
CA VAL A 69 6.64 1.64 15.76
C VAL A 69 8.07 2.17 15.69
N TYR A 70 8.52 2.86 16.74
CA TYR A 70 9.87 3.40 16.81
C TYR A 70 10.88 2.26 16.97
N LEU A 71 11.51 1.94 15.84
CA LEU A 71 12.68 1.07 15.77
C LEU A 71 13.77 1.83 15.02
N PRO A 72 15.07 1.68 15.37
CA PRO A 72 16.15 2.38 14.68
C PRO A 72 16.13 2.17 13.16
N ALA A 73 15.75 0.98 12.68
CA ALA A 73 15.60 0.69 11.26
C ALA A 73 14.47 1.50 10.60
N ASN A 74 13.29 1.60 11.24
CA ASN A 74 12.17 2.41 10.74
C ASN A 74 12.52 3.90 10.72
N TYR A 75 13.18 4.41 11.76
CA TYR A 75 13.62 5.80 11.80
C TYR A 75 14.63 6.13 10.69
N ARG A 76 15.62 5.25 10.45
CA ARG A 76 16.56 5.40 9.34
C ARG A 76 15.86 5.34 7.97
N MET A 77 14.92 4.42 7.78
CA MET A 77 14.12 4.32 6.56
C MET A 77 13.33 5.61 6.30
N LEU A 78 12.60 6.11 7.28
CA LEU A 78 11.79 7.32 7.12
C LEU A 78 12.66 8.55 6.85
N ASN A 79 13.86 8.65 7.43
CA ASN A 79 14.81 9.71 7.10
C ASN A 79 15.32 9.61 5.65
N ARG A 80 15.52 8.39 5.12
CA ARG A 80 15.87 8.20 3.69
C ARG A 80 14.73 8.62 2.78
N ILE A 81 13.49 8.26 3.12
CA ILE A 81 12.30 8.70 2.41
C ILE A 81 12.21 10.23 2.44
N ALA A 82 12.40 10.85 3.61
CA ALA A 82 12.34 12.31 3.75
C ALA A 82 13.36 13.05 2.87
N LYS A 83 14.56 12.49 2.67
CA LYS A 83 15.57 13.07 1.76
C LYS A 83 15.16 13.08 0.29
N VAL A 84 14.30 12.15 -0.14
CA VAL A 84 13.86 12.03 -1.55
C VAL A 84 12.50 12.68 -1.79
N ILE A 85 11.59 12.55 -0.83
CA ILE A 85 10.18 12.97 -0.95
C ILE A 85 9.96 14.35 -0.29
N GLY A 86 10.80 14.74 0.67
CA GLY A 86 10.56 15.87 1.57
C GLY A 86 9.83 15.44 2.85
N GLY A 87 9.38 16.43 3.62
CA GLY A 87 8.70 16.20 4.90
C GLY A 87 9.66 16.06 6.09
N ARG A 88 9.09 15.74 7.26
CA ARG A 88 9.80 15.68 8.53
C ARG A 88 9.60 14.33 9.21
N VAL A 89 10.65 13.84 9.88
CA VAL A 89 10.59 12.63 10.71
C VAL A 89 10.61 13.04 12.18
N ILE A 90 9.61 12.63 12.92
CA ILE A 90 9.37 13.03 14.31
C ILE A 90 9.19 11.76 15.15
N ILE A 91 9.92 11.66 16.25
CA ILE A 91 9.65 10.65 17.29
C ILE A 91 8.55 11.21 18.18
N GLU A 92 7.47 10.46 18.41
CA GLU A 92 6.39 10.91 19.28
C GLU A 92 6.88 11.06 20.73
N SER A 93 6.22 11.91 21.52
CA SER A 93 6.63 12.19 22.91
C SER A 93 6.64 10.96 23.81
N SER A 94 5.83 9.93 23.50
CA SER A 94 5.86 8.65 24.21
C SER A 94 7.10 7.80 23.92
N GLY A 95 7.86 8.11 22.87
CA GLY A 95 8.97 7.28 22.39
C GLY A 95 8.54 5.98 21.69
N GLU A 96 7.25 5.66 21.66
CA GLU A 96 6.74 4.39 21.10
C GLU A 96 6.68 4.38 19.57
N PHE A 97 6.52 5.55 18.96
CA PHE A 97 6.26 5.68 17.53
C PHE A 97 7.18 6.70 16.87
N VAL A 98 7.47 6.45 15.60
CA VAL A 98 8.08 7.40 14.69
C VAL A 98 7.09 7.74 13.59
N LYS A 99 7.01 9.03 13.25
CA LYS A 99 6.11 9.57 12.25
C LYS A 99 6.90 10.30 11.18
N TRP A 100 6.65 9.98 9.92
CA TRP A 100 6.97 10.86 8.81
C TRP A 100 5.72 11.68 8.48
N VAL A 101 5.87 13.00 8.33
CA VAL A 101 4.76 13.92 8.11
C VAL A 101 5.12 15.00 7.08
N VAL A 102 4.16 15.30 6.21
CA VAL A 102 4.16 16.48 5.34
C VAL A 102 2.89 17.27 5.62
N ASP A 103 3.06 18.54 5.98
CA ASP A 103 2.00 19.54 6.16
C ASP A 103 2.29 20.86 5.43
N ASP A 104 3.35 20.90 4.62
CA ASP A 104 3.68 22.02 3.73
C ASP A 104 2.99 21.84 2.37
N ASN A 105 2.31 22.89 1.89
CA ASN A 105 1.53 22.82 0.65
C ASN A 105 2.39 22.58 -0.60
N ASN A 106 3.59 23.18 -0.69
CA ASN A 106 4.46 23.03 -1.85
C ASN A 106 4.98 21.58 -1.95
N VAL A 107 5.35 20.99 -0.81
CA VAL A 107 5.73 19.58 -0.74
C VAL A 107 4.54 18.67 -1.07
N ILE A 108 3.33 19.03 -0.67
CA ILE A 108 2.11 18.27 -1.01
C ILE A 108 1.83 18.29 -2.52
N PHE A 109 1.99 19.42 -3.19
CA PHE A 109 1.88 19.48 -4.66
C PHE A 109 2.91 18.57 -5.34
N ASN A 110 4.16 18.58 -4.89
CA ASN A 110 5.19 17.66 -5.41
C ASN A 110 4.84 16.19 -5.15
N LEU A 111 4.24 15.89 -4.01
CA LEU A 111 3.82 14.56 -3.64
C LEU A 111 2.62 14.06 -4.46
N VAL A 112 1.71 14.95 -4.88
CA VAL A 112 0.67 14.63 -5.86
C VAL A 112 1.30 14.19 -7.18
N ASN A 113 2.34 14.88 -7.67
CA ASN A 113 3.05 14.49 -8.89
C ASN A 113 3.72 13.11 -8.75
N ILE A 114 4.25 12.79 -7.56
CA ILE A 114 4.81 11.44 -7.28
C ILE A 114 3.72 10.38 -7.37
N PHE A 115 2.52 10.63 -6.82
CA PHE A 115 1.42 9.69 -6.96
C PHE A 115 0.85 9.60 -8.38
N ASP A 116 0.95 10.65 -9.18
CA ASP A 116 0.58 10.57 -10.60
C ASP A 116 1.57 9.71 -11.39
N GLN A 117 2.86 9.81 -11.06
CA GLN A 117 3.89 8.95 -11.64
C GLN A 117 3.81 7.50 -11.14
N TYR A 118 3.44 7.32 -9.88
CA TYR A 118 3.39 6.04 -9.17
C TYR A 118 2.03 5.89 -8.47
N PRO A 119 0.99 5.44 -9.18
CA PRO A 119 -0.37 5.49 -8.64
C PRO A 119 -0.63 4.46 -7.55
N PRO A 120 -1.17 4.84 -6.37
CA PRO A 120 -1.60 3.90 -5.34
C PRO A 120 -2.50 2.80 -5.87
N LEU A 121 -2.37 1.59 -5.33
CA LEU A 121 -3.14 0.43 -5.77
C LEU A 121 -4.30 0.10 -4.81
N THR A 122 -4.22 0.47 -3.53
CA THR A 122 -5.32 0.22 -2.58
C THR A 122 -6.47 1.20 -2.80
N THR A 123 -7.69 0.71 -2.66
CA THR A 123 -8.89 1.54 -2.79
C THR A 123 -8.86 2.70 -1.79
N ARG A 124 -8.44 2.41 -0.55
CA ARG A 124 -8.36 3.39 0.53
C ARG A 124 -7.48 4.59 0.15
N LEU A 125 -6.23 4.37 -0.27
CA LEU A 125 -5.32 5.47 -0.54
C LEU A 125 -5.72 6.24 -1.81
N ARG A 126 -6.22 5.54 -2.85
CA ARG A 126 -6.79 6.17 -4.06
C ARG A 126 -7.93 7.13 -3.72
N CYS A 127 -8.88 6.70 -2.88
CA CYS A 127 -9.97 7.54 -2.38
C CYS A 127 -9.45 8.80 -1.67
N GLN A 128 -8.49 8.64 -0.75
CA GLN A 128 -7.95 9.78 -0.01
C GLN A 128 -7.20 10.76 -0.91
N LEU A 129 -6.43 10.24 -1.88
CA LEU A 129 -5.70 11.05 -2.85
C LEU A 129 -6.66 11.82 -3.77
N ALA A 130 -7.71 11.18 -4.28
CA ALA A 130 -8.70 11.84 -5.11
C ALA A 130 -9.39 12.97 -4.35
N PHE A 131 -9.79 12.72 -3.09
CA PHE A 131 -10.39 13.73 -2.23
C PHE A 131 -9.44 14.92 -1.98
N LEU A 132 -8.15 14.65 -1.73
CA LEU A 132 -7.12 15.69 -1.64
C LEU A 132 -7.03 16.52 -2.93
N LYS A 133 -6.94 15.88 -4.09
CA LYS A 133 -6.85 16.58 -5.38
C LYS A 133 -8.06 17.46 -5.64
N SER A 134 -9.27 16.99 -5.37
CA SER A 134 -10.49 17.80 -5.48
C SER A 134 -10.41 19.05 -4.60
N CYS A 135 -9.93 18.91 -3.37
CA CYS A 135 -9.75 20.06 -2.48
C CYS A 135 -8.66 21.03 -2.96
N LEU A 136 -7.55 20.54 -3.53
CA LEU A 136 -6.49 21.39 -4.07
C LEU A 136 -6.96 22.18 -5.29
N VAL A 137 -7.74 21.57 -6.20
CA VAL A 137 -8.30 22.25 -7.38
C VAL A 137 -9.25 23.38 -7.00
N LEU A 138 -10.01 23.23 -5.91
CA LEU A 138 -10.93 24.26 -5.43
C LEU A 138 -10.24 25.39 -4.65
N GLN A 139 -8.96 25.22 -4.30
CA GLN A 139 -8.18 26.21 -3.56
C GLN A 139 -7.92 27.44 -4.46
N GLY A 140 -8.58 28.55 -4.16
CA GLY A 140 -8.49 29.79 -4.95
C GLY A 140 -9.73 30.11 -5.79
N THR A 141 -10.79 29.29 -5.71
CA THR A 141 -12.08 29.57 -6.35
C THR A 141 -13.04 30.32 -5.40
N PRO A 142 -14.02 31.09 -5.91
CA PRO A 142 -15.07 31.72 -5.10
C PRO A 142 -15.94 30.70 -4.33
N ALA A 143 -16.03 29.46 -4.82
CA ALA A 143 -16.64 28.36 -4.11
C ALA A 143 -15.75 27.96 -2.93
N SER A 144 -16.08 28.43 -1.73
CA SER A 144 -15.40 28.08 -0.47
C SER A 144 -15.03 26.58 -0.38
N ASN A 145 -13.72 26.33 -0.32
CA ASN A 145 -13.12 24.99 -0.27
C ASN A 145 -13.54 24.19 0.98
N VAL A 146 -13.79 24.90 2.10
CA VAL A 146 -14.20 24.27 3.36
C VAL A 146 -15.62 23.72 3.28
N SER A 147 -16.57 24.48 2.69
CA SER A 147 -17.96 24.04 2.60
C SER A 147 -18.08 22.77 1.77
N TRP A 148 -17.42 22.76 0.60
CA TRP A 148 -17.37 21.57 -0.26
C TRP A 148 -16.77 20.37 0.47
N MET A 149 -15.62 20.56 1.13
CA MET A 149 -14.95 19.49 1.88
C MET A 149 -15.87 18.94 2.99
N LEU A 150 -16.54 19.80 3.76
CA LEU A 150 -17.47 19.38 4.82
C LEU A 150 -18.66 18.58 4.29
N GLN A 151 -19.22 18.97 3.14
CA GLN A 151 -20.32 18.26 2.50
C GLN A 151 -19.90 16.90 1.93
N ASN A 152 -18.66 16.78 1.45
CA ASN A 152 -18.21 15.60 0.70
C ASN A 152 -17.34 14.62 1.49
N ARG A 153 -16.80 15.00 2.67
CA ARG A 153 -15.86 14.17 3.44
C ARG A 153 -16.44 12.80 3.84
N GLU A 154 -17.74 12.73 4.11
CA GLU A 154 -18.44 11.47 4.46
C GLU A 154 -18.68 10.58 3.24
N HIS A 155 -18.38 11.09 2.03
CA HIS A 155 -18.55 10.38 0.77
C HIS A 155 -17.21 10.03 0.11
N LYS A 156 -16.08 10.41 0.72
CA LYS A 156 -14.73 10.20 0.16
C LYS A 156 -14.41 8.75 -0.20
N TYR A 157 -15.05 7.77 0.46
CA TYR A 157 -14.84 6.34 0.19
C TYR A 157 -15.97 5.69 -0.62
N LYS A 158 -16.96 6.46 -1.08
CA LYS A 158 -18.08 5.94 -1.87
C LYS A 158 -17.75 5.83 -3.36
N HIS A 159 -16.58 6.33 -3.78
CA HIS A 159 -16.19 6.32 -5.17
C HIS A 159 -15.85 4.92 -5.65
N VAL A 160 -16.34 4.61 -6.85
CA VAL A 160 -15.96 3.38 -7.52
C VAL A 160 -14.76 3.66 -8.40
N TYR A 161 -13.65 3.01 -8.09
CA TYR A 161 -12.45 3.07 -8.91
C TYR A 161 -12.41 1.89 -9.85
N ILE A 162 -11.99 2.17 -11.09
CA ILE A 162 -11.53 1.11 -11.98
C ILE A 162 -10.16 0.65 -11.44
N THR A 163 -10.12 -0.57 -10.91
CA THR A 163 -8.89 -1.23 -10.50
C THR A 163 -8.39 -2.12 -11.63
N PRO A 164 -7.10 -2.06 -12.01
CA PRO A 164 -6.52 -3.04 -12.92
C PRO A 164 -6.79 -4.46 -12.38
N SER A 165 -7.06 -5.39 -13.29
CA SER A 165 -7.24 -6.78 -12.90
C SER A 165 -5.93 -7.36 -12.33
N PRO A 166 -6.00 -8.39 -11.48
CA PRO A 166 -4.80 -9.07 -10.99
C PRO A 166 -3.86 -9.52 -12.11
N GLN A 167 -4.40 -9.94 -13.25
CA GLN A 167 -3.64 -10.35 -14.43
C GLN A 167 -2.96 -9.15 -15.10
N GLN A 168 -3.62 -8.00 -15.22
CA GLN A 168 -3.00 -6.79 -15.76
C GLN A 168 -1.83 -6.32 -14.91
N LEU A 169 -1.99 -6.32 -13.58
CA LEU A 169 -0.90 -6.00 -12.65
C LEU A 169 0.24 -7.01 -12.75
N ASN A 170 -0.08 -8.31 -12.82
CA ASN A 170 0.93 -9.34 -12.98
C ASN A 170 1.71 -9.18 -14.28
N ASN A 171 1.02 -8.99 -15.42
CA ASN A 171 1.68 -8.80 -16.71
C ASN A 171 2.59 -7.57 -16.71
N ALA A 172 2.14 -6.44 -16.15
CA ALA A 172 2.97 -5.26 -15.98
C ALA A 172 4.22 -5.54 -15.11
N ALA A 173 4.07 -6.28 -14.01
CA ALA A 173 5.19 -6.65 -13.15
C ALA A 173 6.17 -7.61 -13.85
N GLN A 174 5.68 -8.58 -14.63
CA GLN A 174 6.51 -9.52 -15.40
C GLN A 174 7.26 -8.85 -16.55
N ASN A 175 6.68 -7.80 -17.16
CA ASN A 175 7.36 -6.94 -18.13
C ASN A 175 8.40 -6.00 -17.49
N ASN A 176 8.82 -6.30 -16.25
CA ASN A 176 9.84 -5.62 -15.47
C ASN A 176 9.54 -4.13 -15.25
N HIS A 177 8.26 -3.78 -15.06
CA HIS A 177 7.87 -2.42 -14.68
C HIS A 177 8.37 -2.16 -13.26
N SER A 178 9.48 -1.43 -13.18
CA SER A 178 10.25 -1.15 -11.96
C SER A 178 9.39 -0.56 -10.84
N TYR A 179 8.35 0.19 -11.20
CA TYR A 179 7.35 0.69 -10.27
C TYR A 179 6.72 -0.43 -9.43
N LEU A 180 6.10 -1.43 -10.08
CA LEU A 180 5.37 -2.49 -9.36
C LEU A 180 6.30 -3.32 -8.49
N LEU A 181 7.53 -3.55 -8.96
CA LEU A 181 8.52 -4.31 -8.20
C LEU A 181 8.93 -3.58 -6.91
N ALA A 182 9.19 -2.28 -6.97
CA ALA A 182 9.49 -1.47 -5.80
C ALA A 182 8.25 -1.26 -4.89
N TRP A 183 7.07 -1.09 -5.50
CA TRP A 183 5.80 -0.99 -4.80
C TRP A 183 5.52 -2.25 -3.97
N ILE A 184 5.75 -3.45 -4.52
CA ILE A 184 5.58 -4.73 -3.80
C ILE A 184 6.46 -4.73 -2.55
N SER A 185 7.74 -4.32 -2.65
CA SER A 185 8.63 -4.26 -1.48
C SER A 185 8.11 -3.28 -0.42
N GLY A 186 7.68 -2.08 -0.83
CA GLY A 186 7.11 -1.08 0.09
C GLY A 186 5.83 -1.55 0.76
N PHE A 187 4.97 -2.23 0.02
CA PHE A 187 3.73 -2.80 0.55
C PHE A 187 4.02 -3.94 1.52
N ILE A 188 4.98 -4.83 1.21
CA ILE A 188 5.44 -5.89 2.12
C ILE A 188 6.07 -5.31 3.40
N GLU A 189 6.85 -4.22 3.31
CA GLU A 189 7.40 -3.54 4.49
C GLU A 189 6.30 -3.16 5.48
N ALA A 190 5.19 -2.62 4.98
CA ALA A 190 4.05 -2.20 5.80
C ALA A 190 3.26 -3.40 6.35
N VAL A 191 2.78 -4.28 5.47
CA VAL A 191 1.73 -5.24 5.83
C VAL A 191 2.20 -6.70 5.89
N GLY A 192 3.36 -7.01 5.32
CA GLY A 192 3.92 -8.37 5.25
C GLY A 192 4.34 -8.91 6.62
N CYS A 193 4.26 -10.23 6.76
CA CYS A 193 4.65 -10.95 7.97
C CYS A 193 5.48 -12.18 7.60
N PHE A 194 6.70 -12.25 8.13
CA PHE A 194 7.57 -13.42 8.05
C PHE A 194 7.48 -14.18 9.37
N THR A 195 7.09 -15.45 9.31
CA THR A 195 6.87 -16.27 10.50
C THR A 195 7.75 -17.51 10.48
N VAL A 196 8.37 -17.79 11.62
CA VAL A 196 9.02 -19.08 11.91
C VAL A 196 8.20 -19.72 13.03
N ARG A 197 7.47 -20.80 12.74
CA ARG A 197 6.60 -21.45 13.73
C ARG A 197 7.39 -22.49 14.51
N GLU A 198 7.75 -22.15 15.75
CA GLU A 198 8.53 -23.04 16.62
C GLU A 198 7.75 -24.32 17.00
N SER A 199 6.44 -24.19 17.24
CA SER A 199 5.58 -25.31 17.65
C SER A 199 5.32 -26.36 16.57
N SER A 200 5.66 -26.07 15.31
CA SER A 200 5.45 -26.98 14.17
C SER A 200 6.75 -27.14 13.38
N SER A 201 7.77 -27.71 14.02
CA SER A 201 9.01 -28.14 13.34
C SER A 201 9.81 -27.02 12.67
N GLY A 202 9.60 -25.75 13.04
CA GLY A 202 10.24 -24.61 12.39
C GLY A 202 9.65 -24.27 11.01
N VAL A 203 8.40 -24.66 10.71
CA VAL A 203 7.72 -24.31 9.46
C VAL A 203 7.76 -22.79 9.24
N LEU A 204 8.27 -22.43 8.08
CA LEU A 204 8.37 -21.06 7.61
C LEU A 204 7.10 -20.68 6.85
N SER A 205 6.52 -19.54 7.16
CA SER A 205 5.41 -19.00 6.38
C SER A 205 5.52 -17.50 6.17
N PHE A 206 4.89 -17.04 5.09
CA PHE A 206 4.73 -15.64 4.76
C PHE A 206 3.25 -15.31 4.64
N SER A 207 2.83 -14.16 5.16
CA SER A 207 1.44 -13.70 5.02
C SER A 207 1.29 -12.20 4.83
N ILE A 208 0.21 -11.82 4.15
CA ILE A 208 -0.26 -10.44 3.95
C ILE A 208 -1.77 -10.41 4.17
N GLY A 209 -2.23 -9.56 5.08
CA GLY A 209 -3.65 -9.29 5.30
C GLY A 209 -4.06 -7.95 4.70
N GLN A 210 -5.25 -7.88 4.12
CA GLN A 210 -5.79 -6.63 3.56
C GLN A 210 -7.32 -6.55 3.69
N ASN A 211 -7.85 -5.35 3.95
CA ASN A 211 -9.28 -5.09 3.97
C ASN A 211 -9.76 -4.63 2.58
N ASN A 212 -10.88 -5.19 2.11
CA ASN A 212 -11.64 -4.74 0.93
C ASN A 212 -10.89 -4.74 -0.43
N ASP A 213 -9.58 -5.00 -0.47
CA ASP A 213 -8.76 -5.06 -1.68
C ASP A 213 -8.30 -6.51 -2.00
N GLN A 214 -9.23 -7.46 -2.06
CA GLN A 214 -8.93 -8.87 -2.39
C GLN A 214 -8.11 -9.00 -3.69
N HIS A 215 -8.38 -8.15 -4.68
CA HIS A 215 -7.71 -8.16 -5.98
C HIS A 215 -6.20 -7.95 -5.86
N ILE A 216 -5.73 -7.16 -4.89
CA ILE A 216 -4.29 -6.98 -4.62
C ILE A 216 -3.68 -8.29 -4.12
N LEU A 217 -4.37 -9.00 -3.23
CA LEU A 217 -3.87 -10.29 -2.73
C LEU A 217 -3.87 -11.36 -3.83
N VAL A 218 -4.86 -11.34 -4.74
CA VAL A 218 -4.88 -12.23 -5.92
C VAL A 218 -3.73 -11.87 -6.87
N PHE A 219 -3.42 -10.59 -7.06
CA PHE A 219 -2.25 -10.16 -7.83
C PHE A 219 -0.96 -10.70 -7.23
N LEU A 220 -0.74 -10.54 -5.91
CA LEU A 220 0.46 -11.04 -5.24
C LEU A 220 0.55 -12.57 -5.28
N LYS A 221 -0.59 -13.28 -5.19
CA LYS A 221 -0.65 -14.73 -5.38
C LYS A 221 -0.14 -15.12 -6.78
N LEU A 222 -0.61 -14.45 -7.83
CA LEU A 222 -0.15 -14.70 -9.20
C LEU A 222 1.33 -14.37 -9.38
N PHE A 223 1.76 -13.21 -8.87
CA PHE A 223 3.13 -12.73 -8.96
C PHE A 223 4.15 -13.69 -8.33
N PHE A 224 3.83 -14.21 -7.13
CA PHE A 224 4.68 -15.18 -6.43
C PHE A 224 4.39 -16.64 -6.78
N GLN A 225 3.55 -16.90 -7.79
CA GLN A 225 3.14 -18.23 -8.23
C GLN A 225 2.72 -19.11 -7.05
N ALA A 226 1.89 -18.54 -6.15
CA ALA A 226 1.51 -19.20 -4.92
C ALA A 226 0.29 -20.10 -5.11
N ASN A 227 0.42 -21.34 -4.62
CA ASN A 227 -0.61 -22.39 -4.78
C ASN A 227 -1.78 -22.23 -3.79
N TYR A 228 -1.65 -21.40 -2.75
CA TYR A 228 -2.68 -21.22 -1.73
C TYR A 228 -3.74 -20.20 -2.13
N ASN A 229 -4.99 -20.47 -1.73
CA ASN A 229 -6.12 -19.57 -1.97
C ASN A 229 -6.16 -18.41 -0.96
N VAL A 230 -6.50 -17.23 -1.46
CA VAL A 230 -6.81 -16.06 -0.63
C VAL A 230 -8.07 -16.39 0.17
N ARG A 231 -7.98 -16.34 1.49
CA ARG A 231 -9.10 -16.65 2.39
C ARG A 231 -9.83 -15.36 2.77
N SER A 232 -11.14 -15.39 2.87
CA SER A 232 -11.95 -14.31 3.45
C SER A 232 -12.21 -14.60 4.93
N GLY A 233 -12.25 -13.55 5.73
CA GLY A 233 -12.74 -13.53 7.10
C GLY A 233 -13.61 -12.30 7.33
N SER A 234 -14.51 -12.37 8.31
CA SER A 234 -15.27 -11.21 8.75
C SER A 234 -14.38 -10.29 9.57
N SER A 235 -14.22 -9.03 9.14
CA SER A 235 -13.54 -7.99 9.92
C SER A 235 -14.57 -7.22 10.74
N LYS A 236 -14.34 -7.07 12.05
CA LYS A 236 -15.14 -6.18 12.90
C LYS A 236 -14.76 -4.69 12.75
N ARG A 237 -13.76 -4.33 11.93
CA ARG A 237 -13.27 -2.94 11.84
C ARG A 237 -14.04 -2.11 10.80
N PRO A 238 -14.51 -0.89 11.14
CA PRO A 238 -15.08 0.05 10.18
C PRO A 238 -14.08 0.53 9.12
N LEU A 239 -14.60 0.89 7.95
CA LEU A 239 -13.84 1.43 6.82
C LEU A 239 -13.36 2.85 7.20
N GLY A 240 -12.05 3.05 7.35
CA GLY A 240 -11.46 4.36 7.66
C GLY A 240 -11.00 4.59 9.10
N ALA A 241 -11.06 3.58 9.99
CA ALA A 241 -10.40 3.66 11.30
C ALA A 241 -8.87 3.59 11.15
N PRO A 242 -8.09 4.44 11.86
CA PRO A 242 -6.63 4.37 11.82
C PRO A 242 -6.14 2.99 12.28
N ALA A 243 -5.07 2.49 11.65
CA ALA A 243 -4.43 1.23 12.00
C ALA A 243 -3.87 1.32 13.43
N THR A 244 -4.65 0.94 14.43
CA THR A 244 -4.18 0.77 15.81
C THR A 244 -4.19 -0.71 16.19
N LYS A 245 -3.08 -1.09 16.84
CA LYS A 245 -2.74 -2.36 17.51
C LYS A 245 -3.07 -3.65 16.74
N ARG A 246 -2.03 -4.30 16.16
CA ARG A 246 -1.99 -5.75 16.01
C ARG A 246 -1.49 -6.34 17.34
N GLY A 247 -2.43 -6.81 18.16
CA GLY A 247 -2.13 -7.79 19.21
C GLY A 247 -2.18 -9.19 18.59
N LEU A 248 -1.18 -10.01 18.90
CA LEU A 248 -1.14 -11.45 18.59
C LEU A 248 -2.43 -12.14 19.09
N ARG A 249 -3.23 -12.74 18.20
CA ARG A 249 -4.16 -13.84 18.55
C ARG A 249 -4.32 -14.85 17.40
N SER A 250 -4.42 -16.11 17.83
CA SER A 250 -4.41 -17.38 17.07
C SER A 250 -5.72 -17.67 16.31
N PRO A 251 -5.74 -18.48 15.23
CA PRO A 251 -6.95 -18.76 14.45
C PRO A 251 -7.59 -20.13 14.75
N HIS A 252 -8.93 -20.15 14.87
CA HIS A 252 -9.78 -21.34 14.78
C HIS A 252 -10.51 -21.42 13.41
N HIS A 253 -10.78 -22.66 12.99
CA HIS A 253 -11.30 -23.15 11.70
C HIS A 253 -12.69 -22.64 11.27
N GLN A 254 -12.97 -22.56 9.96
CA GLN A 254 -13.73 -23.56 9.17
C GLN A 254 -13.90 -23.16 7.68
N VAL A 255 -14.45 -24.07 6.88
CA VAL A 255 -14.29 -24.34 5.42
C VAL A 255 -15.46 -23.81 4.58
N GLY A 256 -15.23 -23.56 3.28
CA GLY A 256 -16.30 -23.45 2.27
C GLY A 256 -15.76 -23.31 0.83
N LEU A 257 -16.20 -24.19 -0.07
CA LEU A 257 -15.80 -24.34 -1.48
C LEU A 257 -16.78 -23.62 -2.44
N GLY A 258 -16.31 -23.25 -3.64
CA GLY A 258 -17.16 -22.84 -4.77
C GLY A 258 -16.39 -22.30 -6.00
N SER A 259 -16.51 -23.02 -7.13
CA SER A 259 -16.08 -22.75 -8.52
C SER A 259 -16.84 -21.56 -9.16
N GLY A 260 -16.54 -20.98 -10.33
CA GLY A 260 -15.61 -21.14 -11.45
C GLY A 260 -16.05 -20.18 -12.60
N SER A 261 -15.11 -19.86 -13.52
CA SER A 261 -15.21 -19.16 -14.84
C SER A 261 -15.93 -17.80 -14.97
N SER A 262 -15.30 -16.66 -15.30
CA SER A 262 -14.43 -16.22 -16.42
C SER A 262 -15.16 -15.38 -17.49
N LYS A 263 -15.42 -14.12 -17.16
CA LYS A 263 -15.22 -12.94 -18.01
C LYS A 263 -14.74 -11.84 -17.06
N LEU A 264 -13.55 -11.27 -17.25
CA LEU A 264 -13.06 -10.19 -16.38
C LEU A 264 -13.26 -8.84 -17.06
N PRO A 265 -14.40 -8.15 -16.82
CA PRO A 265 -14.47 -6.73 -17.05
C PRO A 265 -13.78 -6.00 -15.89
N LEU A 266 -13.45 -4.74 -16.14
CA LEU A 266 -13.07 -3.77 -15.10
C LEU A 266 -14.06 -3.89 -13.92
N ARG A 267 -13.55 -4.19 -12.72
CA ARG A 267 -14.40 -4.44 -11.56
C ARG A 267 -14.71 -3.13 -10.85
N LEU A 268 -15.97 -2.69 -10.95
CA LEU A 268 -16.53 -1.64 -10.12
C LEU A 268 -16.69 -2.18 -8.68
N VAL A 269 -15.93 -1.65 -7.72
CA VAL A 269 -16.06 -1.98 -6.28
C VAL A 269 -17.09 -1.05 -5.62
N ASN A 270 -18.29 -1.57 -5.33
CA ASN A 270 -19.34 -0.86 -4.58
C ASN A 270 -19.22 -1.17 -3.07
N THR A 271 -18.87 -0.18 -2.25
CA THR A 271 -18.66 -0.36 -0.81
C THR A 271 -19.95 -0.12 -0.02
N LYS A 272 -20.88 -1.09 -0.02
CA LYS A 272 -21.96 -1.13 0.99
C LYS A 272 -21.47 -1.92 2.22
N ASN A 273 -21.04 -1.19 3.25
CA ASN A 273 -21.01 -1.53 4.69
C ASN A 273 -20.56 -2.93 5.22
N GLN A 274 -19.84 -3.74 4.44
CA GLN A 274 -19.19 -4.95 4.98
C GLN A 274 -17.67 -4.85 4.78
N ASN A 275 -16.94 -4.80 5.90
CA ASN A 275 -15.49 -4.83 5.88
C ASN A 275 -15.03 -6.28 5.79
N TYR A 276 -14.64 -6.69 4.59
CA TYR A 276 -14.06 -7.99 4.36
C TYR A 276 -12.56 -7.92 4.63
N PHE A 277 -12.05 -8.79 5.50
CA PHE A 277 -10.62 -8.99 5.64
C PHE A 277 -10.23 -10.21 4.82
N TYR A 278 -9.20 -10.05 4.00
CA TYR A 278 -8.64 -11.11 3.18
C TYR A 278 -7.22 -11.40 3.63
N LEU A 279 -6.83 -12.68 3.55
CA LEU A 279 -5.51 -13.15 3.93
C LEU A 279 -4.89 -13.94 2.78
N PHE A 280 -3.71 -13.50 2.34
CA PHE A 280 -2.77 -14.29 1.56
C PHE A 280 -1.75 -14.89 2.52
N GLU A 281 -1.65 -16.22 2.58
CA GLU A 281 -0.64 -16.93 3.35
C GLU A 281 -0.06 -18.07 2.51
N THR A 282 1.26 -18.27 2.58
CA THR A 282 1.93 -19.41 1.95
C THR A 282 3.05 -19.95 2.84
N ALA A 283 3.16 -21.27 2.88
CA ALA A 283 4.30 -22.01 3.42
C ALA A 283 4.98 -22.88 2.35
N SER A 284 4.53 -22.79 1.09
CA SER A 284 5.11 -23.56 -0.02
C SER A 284 6.52 -23.08 -0.30
N ARG A 285 7.47 -24.02 -0.36
CA ARG A 285 8.88 -23.72 -0.63
C ARG A 285 9.07 -22.93 -1.93
N CYS A 286 8.35 -23.28 -3.00
CA CYS A 286 8.45 -22.57 -4.28
C CYS A 286 8.03 -21.10 -4.16
N SER A 287 6.90 -20.84 -3.48
CA SER A 287 6.42 -19.47 -3.26
C SER A 287 7.35 -18.67 -2.34
N LEU A 288 7.85 -19.29 -1.27
CA LEU A 288 8.82 -18.67 -0.37
C LEU A 288 10.13 -18.34 -1.09
N MET A 289 10.59 -19.22 -1.99
CA MET A 289 11.75 -18.95 -2.84
C MET A 289 11.51 -17.76 -3.77
N ALA A 290 10.32 -17.66 -4.40
CA ALA A 290 9.96 -16.51 -5.23
C ALA A 290 9.94 -15.20 -4.43
N ILE A 291 9.37 -15.21 -3.22
CA ILE A 291 9.36 -14.06 -2.30
C ILE A 291 10.79 -13.67 -1.90
N CYS A 292 11.62 -14.64 -1.51
CA CYS A 292 13.01 -14.38 -1.13
C CYS A 292 13.81 -13.79 -2.29
N SER A 293 13.69 -14.37 -3.49
CA SER A 293 14.35 -13.90 -4.70
C SER A 293 13.94 -12.46 -5.03
N HIS A 294 12.64 -12.15 -4.95
CA HIS A 294 12.14 -10.79 -5.14
C HIS A 294 12.76 -9.82 -4.13
N LEU A 295 12.75 -10.12 -2.83
CA LEU A 295 13.23 -9.22 -1.79
C LEU A 295 14.76 -9.11 -1.70
N GLN A 296 15.49 -10.09 -2.24
CA GLN A 296 16.93 -9.94 -2.46
C GLN A 296 17.23 -8.96 -3.60
N LYS A 297 16.39 -8.94 -4.64
CA LYS A 297 16.51 -8.03 -5.78
C LYS A 297 15.96 -6.62 -5.49
N PHE A 298 14.84 -6.53 -4.80
CA PHE A 298 14.14 -5.29 -4.44
C PHE A 298 13.98 -5.23 -2.91
N PRO A 299 14.97 -4.63 -2.21
CA PRO A 299 15.13 -4.83 -0.78
C PRO A 299 14.19 -3.99 0.08
N LEU A 300 13.69 -4.61 1.15
CA LEU A 300 13.07 -3.91 2.28
C LEU A 300 14.06 -2.90 2.89
N LEU A 301 13.53 -1.81 3.46
CA LEU A 301 14.34 -0.67 3.91
C LEU A 301 14.25 -0.42 5.43
N GLY A 302 13.18 -0.87 6.08
CA GLY A 302 12.87 -0.65 7.49
C GLY A 302 13.13 -1.87 8.35
N ALA A 303 12.42 -1.96 9.50
CA ALA A 303 12.58 -3.08 10.43
C ALA A 303 12.15 -4.43 9.84
N LYS A 304 11.29 -4.43 8.81
CA LYS A 304 10.90 -5.67 8.13
C LYS A 304 12.07 -6.33 7.41
N LYS A 305 13.07 -5.54 6.99
CA LYS A 305 14.32 -6.04 6.43
C LYS A 305 15.02 -6.98 7.41
N ASP A 306 15.10 -6.60 8.69
CA ASP A 306 15.78 -7.40 9.71
C ASP A 306 15.02 -8.72 9.95
N SER A 307 13.68 -8.67 10.00
CA SER A 307 12.83 -9.87 10.06
C SER A 307 13.04 -10.78 8.85
N PHE A 308 13.12 -10.21 7.64
CA PHE A 308 13.37 -10.96 6.42
C PHE A 308 14.76 -11.61 6.42
N SER A 309 15.80 -10.92 6.90
CA SER A 309 17.15 -11.52 7.00
C SER A 309 17.17 -12.75 7.91
N LEU A 310 16.49 -12.69 9.07
CA LEU A 310 16.34 -13.86 9.95
C LEU A 310 15.57 -14.99 9.27
N PHE A 311 14.47 -14.66 8.60
CA PHE A 311 13.65 -15.61 7.85
C PHE A 311 14.45 -16.30 6.74
N LEU A 312 15.19 -15.54 5.93
CA LEU A 312 16.02 -16.04 4.83
C LEU A 312 17.15 -16.94 5.34
N ASN A 313 17.79 -16.57 6.44
CA ASN A 313 18.82 -17.41 7.07
C ASN A 313 18.27 -18.77 7.51
N ARG A 314 17.05 -18.82 8.06
CA ARG A 314 16.37 -20.07 8.39
C ARG A 314 15.96 -20.85 7.14
N PHE A 315 15.42 -20.17 6.13
CA PHE A 315 15.01 -20.76 4.85
C PHE A 315 16.16 -21.44 4.12
N ASN A 316 17.37 -20.86 4.18
CA ASN A 316 18.55 -21.45 3.55
C ASN A 316 19.11 -22.67 4.30
N LYS A 317 18.81 -22.82 5.60
CA LYS A 317 19.23 -23.97 6.42
C LYS A 317 18.31 -25.19 6.25
N THR A 318 17.09 -25.01 5.74
CA THR A 318 16.16 -26.10 5.43
C THR A 318 16.38 -26.65 4.01
N LYS A 319 17.62 -26.57 3.52
CA LYS A 319 18.06 -27.22 2.27
C LYS A 319 18.42 -28.66 2.53
#